data_AF-A0A151WRK8-F1
#
_entry.id   AF-A0A151WRK8-F1
#
_cell.length_a   1.000
_cell.length_b   1.000
_cell.length_c   1.000
_cell.angle_alpha   90.00
_cell.angle_beta   90.00
_cell.angle_gamma   90.00
#
_symmetry.space_group_name_H-M   'P 1'
#
loop_
_entity.id
_entity.type
_entity.pdbx_description
1 polymer ?
#
loop_
_entity_poly.entity_id
_entity_poly.type
_entity_poly.pdbx_seq_one_letter_code
_entity_poly.pdbx_strand_id
1 'polypeptide(L)'
;MNGVDLVSGSGIKVPMAILNCLYARQLCYEDPSCSAILEIIPRVCGPELVACSTVTVKKCQAALRTLQAFTFFRPTCLCREPHVDPDCNSFQNFLFDHPCDYVEWKDKDPYPIDALPTCNHALNTCLRGKPCNQIFKDFKTNCKTQEGQCKMENRDACHDSWTQLRLSPMFGCICPNNHMKRRCDKIFSTVNHNPCVGE
;
A
#
# COMPACT_ATOMS: atom_id res chain seq x y z
N MET A 1 36.75 38.21 9.51
CA MET A 1 37.91 37.30 9.50
C MET A 1 37.95 36.58 10.83
N ASN A 2 37.88 35.24 10.77
CA ASN A 2 38.32 34.21 11.72
C ASN A 2 37.67 34.23 13.12
N GLY A 3 36.93 33.24 13.62
CA GLY A 3 36.93 31.80 13.34
C GLY A 3 37.61 31.07 14.52
N VAL A 4 36.82 30.42 15.38
CA VAL A 4 37.22 29.22 16.14
C VAL A 4 35.98 28.36 16.38
N ASP A 5 35.98 27.19 15.77
CA ASP A 5 35.04 26.09 15.91
C ASP A 5 35.11 25.44 17.31
N LEU A 6 33.94 25.07 17.85
CA LEU A 6 33.83 24.05 18.90
C LEU A 6 32.78 23.03 18.44
N VAL A 7 33.29 22.05 17.71
CA VAL A 7 32.61 20.79 17.40
C VAL A 7 32.48 19.97 18.69
N SER A 8 31.28 19.50 18.99
CA SER A 8 31.13 18.22 19.70
C SER A 8 29.80 17.57 19.30
N GLY A 9 29.81 16.97 18.11
CA GLY A 9 28.79 16.02 17.69
C GLY A 9 29.10 14.66 18.28
N SER A 10 28.47 14.33 19.41
CA SER A 10 28.41 12.96 19.93
C SER A 10 27.40 12.16 19.12
N GLY A 11 27.80 11.77 17.91
CA GLY A 11 27.09 10.80 17.09
C GLY A 11 27.26 9.40 17.66
N ILE A 12 26.67 9.12 18.81
CA ILE A 12 26.46 7.75 19.28
C ILE A 12 25.43 7.15 18.34
N LYS A 13 25.88 6.37 17.35
CA LYS A 13 25.01 5.45 16.62
C LYS A 13 24.51 4.42 17.63
N VAL A 14 23.36 4.71 18.25
CA VAL A 14 22.64 3.71 19.04
C VAL A 14 22.50 2.48 18.14
N PRO A 15 22.97 1.28 18.57
CA PRO A 15 22.75 0.08 17.80
C PRO A 15 21.24 -0.05 17.57
N MET A 16 20.81 0.06 16.31
CA MET A 16 19.42 -0.26 15.98
C MET A 16 19.25 -1.74 16.33
N ALA A 17 18.50 -2.01 17.39
CA ALA A 17 18.21 -3.38 17.79
C ALA A 17 17.44 -4.04 16.65
N ILE A 18 17.97 -5.16 16.16
CA ILE A 18 17.27 -5.95 15.14
C ILE A 18 16.04 -6.55 15.82
N LEU A 19 14.86 -6.20 15.33
CA LEU A 19 13.60 -6.67 15.90
C LEU A 19 13.24 -8.06 15.39
N ASN A 20 12.50 -8.81 16.21
CA ASN A 20 11.75 -9.96 15.70
C ASN A 20 10.64 -9.48 14.76
N CYS A 21 10.38 -10.17 13.64
CA CYS A 21 9.43 -9.68 12.64
C CYS A 21 7.98 -9.59 13.15
N LEU A 22 7.54 -10.45 14.06
CA LEU A 22 6.19 -10.35 14.64
C LEU A 22 6.07 -9.14 15.56
N TYR A 23 7.14 -8.83 16.31
CA TYR A 23 7.17 -7.62 17.13
C TYR A 23 7.23 -6.34 16.28
N ALA A 24 8.03 -6.33 15.21
CA ALA A 24 8.03 -5.23 14.23
C ALA A 24 6.65 -5.03 13.60
N ARG A 25 5.94 -6.13 13.27
CA ARG A 25 4.56 -6.09 12.78
C ARG A 25 3.61 -5.47 13.81
N GLN A 26 3.75 -5.81 15.09
CA GLN A 26 2.93 -5.23 16.15
C GLN A 26 3.12 -3.71 16.25
N LEU A 27 4.38 -3.23 16.27
CA LEU A 27 4.68 -1.80 16.27
C LEU A 27 4.10 -1.10 15.03
N CYS A 28 4.14 -1.77 13.87
CA CYS A 28 3.52 -1.27 12.65
C CYS A 28 1.99 -1.19 12.74
N TYR A 29 1.32 -2.11 13.44
CA TYR A 29 -0.12 -2.00 13.70
C TYR A 29 -0.48 -0.81 14.59
N GLU A 30 0.40 -0.43 15.50
CA GLU A 30 0.23 0.73 16.38
C GLU A 30 0.48 2.07 15.66
N ASP A 31 1.23 2.07 14.54
CA ASP A 31 1.43 3.24 13.68
C ASP A 31 0.33 3.35 12.60
N PRO A 32 -0.49 4.41 12.57
CA PRO A 32 -1.58 4.54 11.60
C PRO A 32 -1.14 4.60 10.13
N SER A 33 0.09 5.06 9.85
CA SER A 33 0.60 5.14 8.48
C SER A 33 1.14 3.78 8.03
N CYS A 34 1.81 3.05 8.92
CA CYS A 34 2.35 1.73 8.67
C CYS A 34 1.24 0.68 8.52
N SER A 35 0.29 0.67 9.45
CA SER A 35 -0.89 -0.22 9.43
C SER A 35 -1.72 -0.06 8.16
N ALA A 36 -1.92 1.17 7.66
CA ALA A 36 -2.63 1.40 6.40
C ALA A 36 -1.93 0.74 5.19
N ILE A 37 -0.59 0.66 5.21
CA ILE A 37 0.16 -0.02 4.15
C ILE A 37 0.12 -1.54 4.33
N LEU A 38 0.21 -2.05 5.57
CA LEU A 38 -0.03 -3.48 5.83
C LEU A 38 -1.39 -3.93 5.29
N GLU A 39 -2.42 -3.10 5.45
CA GLU A 39 -3.76 -3.37 4.94
C GLU A 39 -3.83 -3.35 3.40
N ILE A 40 -3.11 -2.43 2.74
CA ILE A 40 -3.23 -2.29 1.28
C ILE A 40 -2.50 -3.37 0.50
N ILE A 41 -1.42 -3.94 1.05
CA ILE A 41 -0.57 -4.93 0.35
C ILE A 41 -1.37 -6.11 -0.20
N PRO A 42 -2.19 -6.85 0.59
CA PRO A 42 -2.98 -7.95 0.05
C PRO A 42 -3.92 -7.56 -1.10
N ARG A 43 -4.41 -6.31 -1.12
CA ARG A 43 -5.30 -5.81 -2.19
C ARG A 43 -4.54 -5.57 -3.49
N VAL A 44 -3.33 -5.04 -3.42
CA VAL A 44 -2.51 -4.75 -4.62
C VAL A 44 -1.65 -5.93 -5.07
N CYS A 45 -1.28 -6.83 -4.16
CA CYS A 45 -0.45 -8.00 -4.42
C CYS A 45 -1.26 -9.26 -4.75
N GLY A 46 -2.54 -9.29 -4.36
CA GLY A 46 -3.37 -10.49 -4.46
C GLY A 46 -3.23 -11.39 -3.22
N PRO A 47 -4.05 -12.45 -3.12
CA PRO A 47 -4.09 -13.33 -1.96
C PRO A 47 -3.02 -14.42 -1.99
N GLU A 48 -2.41 -14.70 -3.15
CA GLU A 48 -1.42 -15.80 -3.26
C GLU A 48 -0.05 -15.36 -2.76
N LEU A 49 0.51 -16.16 -1.83
CA LEU A 49 1.83 -15.92 -1.24
C LEU A 49 2.94 -16.74 -1.91
N VAL A 50 2.60 -17.66 -2.82
CA VAL A 50 3.56 -18.59 -3.45
C VAL A 50 3.91 -18.20 -4.89
N ALA A 51 3.13 -17.33 -5.52
CA ALA A 51 3.35 -16.81 -6.86
C ALA A 51 2.80 -15.39 -6.97
N CYS A 52 3.33 -14.59 -7.90
CA CYS A 52 2.77 -13.27 -8.16
C CYS A 52 1.52 -13.39 -9.04
N SER A 53 0.34 -13.16 -8.45
CA SER A 53 -0.96 -13.37 -9.09
C SER A 53 -1.71 -12.08 -9.42
N THR A 54 -1.06 -10.92 -9.28
CA THR A 54 -1.70 -9.62 -9.49
C THR A 54 -1.35 -9.00 -10.84
N VAL A 55 -2.33 -8.33 -11.44
CA VAL A 55 -2.13 -7.44 -12.60
C VAL A 55 -1.56 -6.07 -12.20
N THR A 56 -1.49 -5.77 -10.91
CA THR A 56 -0.96 -4.51 -10.37
C THR A 56 0.44 -4.68 -9.78
N VAL A 57 1.33 -5.42 -10.45
CA VAL A 57 2.68 -5.77 -9.97
C VAL A 57 3.46 -4.55 -9.48
N LYS A 58 3.48 -3.45 -10.24
CA LYS A 58 4.18 -2.21 -9.85
C LYS A 58 3.61 -1.58 -8.57
N LYS A 59 2.29 -1.67 -8.36
CA LYS A 59 1.64 -1.20 -7.12
C LYS A 59 1.98 -2.10 -5.93
N CYS A 60 2.03 -3.41 -6.14
CA CYS A 60 2.49 -4.36 -5.13
C CYS A 60 3.94 -4.08 -4.70
N GLN A 61 4.86 -3.99 -5.67
CA GLN A 61 6.27 -3.64 -5.42
C GLN A 61 6.41 -2.30 -4.68
N ALA A 62 5.68 -1.27 -5.10
CA ALA A 62 5.68 0.02 -4.43
C ALA A 62 5.16 -0.08 -2.98
N ALA A 63 4.12 -0.87 -2.72
CA ALA A 63 3.57 -1.10 -1.39
C ALA A 63 4.58 -1.79 -0.47
N LEU A 64 5.20 -2.88 -0.94
CA LEU A 64 6.24 -3.62 -0.21
C LEU A 64 7.42 -2.71 0.14
N ARG A 65 7.97 -1.98 -0.84
CA ARG A 65 9.08 -1.03 -0.61
C ARG A 65 8.71 0.09 0.36
N THR A 66 7.47 0.60 0.28
CA THR A 66 6.99 1.64 1.21
C THR A 66 6.92 1.09 2.63
N LEU A 67 6.45 -0.15 2.82
CA LEU A 67 6.40 -0.78 4.14
C LEU A 67 7.80 -1.06 4.69
N GLN A 68 8.69 -1.63 3.87
CA GLN A 68 10.10 -1.87 4.21
C GLN A 68 10.88 -0.58 4.54
N ALA A 69 10.35 0.61 4.24
CA ALA A 69 10.98 1.88 4.58
C ALA A 69 10.78 2.30 6.05
N PHE A 70 9.81 1.71 6.76
CA PHE A 70 9.59 2.01 8.17
C PHE A 70 10.75 1.52 9.02
N THR A 71 11.08 2.28 10.07
CA THR A 71 12.20 1.98 10.98
C THR A 71 12.05 0.64 11.70
N PHE A 72 10.81 0.17 11.90
CA PHE A 72 10.54 -1.16 12.48
C PHE A 72 11.09 -2.31 11.63
N PHE A 73 11.25 -2.07 10.32
CA PHE A 73 11.73 -3.04 9.34
C PHE A 73 13.13 -2.70 8.82
N ARG A 74 13.80 -1.70 9.41
CA ARG A 74 15.17 -1.28 9.06
C ARG A 74 16.08 -1.23 10.30
N PRO A 75 17.11 -2.08 10.39
CA PRO A 75 17.47 -3.17 9.47
C PRO A 75 16.38 -4.26 9.41
N THR A 76 16.43 -5.12 8.39
CA THR A 76 15.49 -6.24 8.21
C THR A 76 15.28 -6.99 9.52
N CYS A 77 14.02 -7.14 9.93
CA CYS A 77 13.67 -7.91 11.11
C CYS A 77 14.03 -9.40 10.92
N LEU A 78 14.28 -10.12 12.01
CA LEU A 78 14.73 -11.52 11.97
C LEU A 78 13.74 -12.47 12.66
N CYS A 79 13.78 -13.74 12.24
CA CYS A 79 13.00 -14.83 12.81
C CYS A 79 13.94 -15.96 13.24
N ARG A 80 13.44 -16.85 14.10
CA ARG A 80 14.10 -18.16 14.30
C ARG A 80 13.85 -19.05 13.08
N GLU A 81 14.43 -20.24 13.08
CA GLU A 81 14.27 -21.19 11.97
C GLU A 81 12.79 -21.49 11.65
N PRO A 82 12.41 -21.72 10.38
CA PRO A 82 11.02 -21.84 9.96
C PRO A 82 10.18 -22.88 10.72
N HIS A 83 10.80 -23.98 11.14
CA HIS A 83 10.12 -25.02 11.91
C HIS A 83 9.90 -24.64 13.39
N VAL A 84 10.63 -23.65 13.89
CA VAL A 84 10.54 -23.13 15.27
C VAL A 84 9.58 -21.94 15.34
N ASP A 85 9.60 -21.06 14.32
CA ASP A 85 8.82 -19.82 14.31
C ASP A 85 8.13 -19.60 12.95
N PRO A 86 7.18 -20.47 12.56
CA PRO A 86 6.56 -20.46 11.24
C PRO A 86 5.79 -19.16 10.96
N ASP A 87 5.15 -18.57 11.96
CA ASP A 87 4.38 -17.34 11.80
C ASP A 87 5.27 -16.12 11.53
N CYS A 88 6.40 -16.02 12.23
CA CYS A 88 7.38 -14.97 11.96
C CYS A 88 7.94 -15.11 10.55
N ASN A 89 8.33 -16.33 10.15
CA ASN A 89 8.88 -16.58 8.82
C ASN A 89 7.84 -16.32 7.72
N SER A 90 6.58 -16.67 7.95
CA SER A 90 5.48 -16.33 7.02
C SER A 90 5.38 -14.83 6.79
N PHE A 91 5.43 -14.03 7.87
CA PHE A 91 5.40 -12.58 7.74
C PHE A 91 6.70 -11.99 7.15
N GLN A 92 7.86 -12.57 7.48
CA GLN A 92 9.14 -12.17 6.89
C GLN A 92 9.13 -12.41 5.38
N ASN A 93 8.66 -13.58 4.92
CA ASN A 93 8.54 -13.91 3.50
C ASN A 93 7.52 -13.01 2.81
N PHE A 94 6.37 -12.77 3.44
CA PHE A 94 5.37 -11.81 2.94
C PHE A 94 5.98 -10.42 2.66
N LEU A 95 6.88 -9.94 3.51
CA LEU A 95 7.43 -8.59 3.39
C LEU A 95 8.71 -8.52 2.55
N PHE A 96 9.63 -9.48 2.69
CA PHE A 96 10.99 -9.40 2.13
C PHE A 96 11.27 -10.41 1.03
N ASP A 97 10.44 -11.44 0.88
CA ASP A 97 10.58 -12.47 -0.16
C ASP A 97 9.25 -12.68 -0.91
N HIS A 98 8.54 -11.58 -1.16
CA HIS A 98 7.25 -11.65 -1.82
C HIS A 98 7.43 -12.03 -3.29
N PRO A 99 6.67 -13.00 -3.84
CA PRO A 99 6.81 -13.44 -5.24
C PRO A 99 6.73 -12.35 -6.32
N CYS A 100 6.16 -11.19 -6.00
CA CYS A 100 6.01 -10.09 -6.95
C CYS A 100 7.25 -9.17 -7.00
N ASP A 101 8.20 -9.29 -6.08
CA ASP A 101 9.35 -8.38 -6.00
C ASP A 101 10.27 -8.52 -7.23
N TYR A 102 10.44 -9.75 -7.72
CA TYR A 102 11.33 -10.08 -8.84
C TYR A 102 10.65 -10.10 -10.21
N VAL A 103 9.35 -9.83 -10.29
CA VAL A 103 8.61 -9.88 -11.56
C VAL A 103 8.85 -8.62 -12.38
N GLU A 104 9.44 -8.78 -13.55
CA GLU A 104 9.54 -7.74 -14.57
C GLU A 104 8.24 -7.65 -15.37
N TRP A 105 7.43 -6.63 -15.09
CA TRP A 105 6.24 -6.33 -15.90
C TRP A 105 6.66 -5.69 -17.24
N LYS A 106 6.30 -6.36 -18.35
CA LYS A 106 6.78 -6.01 -19.71
C LYS A 106 6.06 -4.81 -20.34
N ASP A 107 4.86 -4.47 -19.86
CA ASP A 107 4.12 -3.31 -20.38
C ASP A 107 4.50 -2.02 -19.66
N LYS A 108 4.57 -0.92 -20.40
CA LYS A 108 4.77 0.42 -19.81
C LYS A 108 3.54 0.82 -19.02
N ASP A 109 3.63 0.77 -17.70
CA ASP A 109 2.60 1.31 -16.82
C ASP A 109 2.43 2.82 -17.12
N PRO A 110 1.23 3.30 -17.50
CA PRO A 110 0.98 4.73 -17.71
C PRO A 110 1.12 5.55 -16.43
N TYR A 111 1.18 4.91 -15.27
CA TYR A 111 1.33 5.52 -13.95
C TYR A 111 2.51 4.90 -13.19
N PRO A 112 3.75 5.19 -13.59
CA PRO A 112 4.92 4.69 -12.87
C PRO A 112 4.90 5.21 -11.43
N ILE A 113 5.05 4.30 -10.47
CA ILE A 113 5.11 4.64 -9.05
C ILE A 113 6.28 3.92 -8.37
N ASP A 114 7.09 4.69 -7.66
CA ASP A 114 8.16 4.15 -6.82
C ASP A 114 7.68 3.89 -5.38
N ALA A 115 6.63 4.61 -4.96
CA ALA A 115 5.94 4.49 -3.68
C ALA A 115 4.43 4.73 -3.83
N LEU A 116 3.63 4.28 -2.86
CA LEU A 116 2.18 4.46 -2.92
C LEU A 116 1.78 5.94 -2.79
N PRO A 117 0.92 6.47 -3.68
CA PRO A 117 0.47 7.86 -3.60
C PRO A 117 -0.56 8.03 -2.46
N THR A 118 -0.68 9.26 -1.96
CA THR A 118 -1.84 9.60 -1.12
C THR A 118 -3.13 9.59 -1.94
N CYS A 119 -4.28 9.22 -1.37
CA CYS A 119 -5.54 9.19 -2.13
C CYS A 119 -5.96 10.57 -2.66
N ASN A 120 -5.60 11.65 -1.98
CA ASN A 120 -5.81 13.01 -2.51
C ASN A 120 -4.96 13.27 -3.77
N HIS A 121 -3.68 12.87 -3.75
CA HIS A 121 -2.82 13.01 -4.92
C HIS A 121 -3.30 12.13 -6.07
N ALA A 122 -3.63 10.87 -5.79
CA ALA A 122 -4.19 9.93 -6.76
C ALA A 122 -5.44 10.50 -7.44
N LEU A 123 -6.39 11.05 -6.66
CA LEU A 123 -7.59 11.68 -7.20
C LEU A 123 -7.27 12.88 -8.08
N ASN A 124 -6.38 13.78 -7.63
CA ASN A 124 -6.00 14.95 -8.42
C ASN A 124 -5.35 14.56 -9.75
N THR A 125 -4.47 13.56 -9.75
CA THR A 125 -3.85 13.02 -10.96
C THR A 125 -4.90 12.38 -11.88
N CYS A 126 -5.82 11.60 -11.31
CA CYS A 126 -6.88 10.93 -12.05
C CYS A 126 -7.83 11.92 -12.73
N LEU A 127 -8.24 12.98 -12.03
CA LEU A 127 -9.14 14.00 -12.58
C LEU A 127 -8.53 14.81 -13.72
N ARG A 128 -7.19 14.97 -13.74
CA ARG A 128 -6.47 15.64 -14.83
C ARG A 128 -6.39 14.79 -16.10
N GLY A 129 -6.35 13.46 -15.97
CA GLY A 129 -6.33 12.55 -17.10
C GLY A 129 -7.74 12.15 -17.54
N LYS A 130 -8.15 12.50 -18.77
CA LYS A 130 -9.48 12.14 -19.30
C LYS A 130 -9.80 10.63 -19.15
N PRO A 131 -8.89 9.69 -19.48
CA PRO A 131 -9.17 8.26 -19.33
C PRO A 131 -9.40 7.84 -17.88
N CYS A 132 -8.55 8.30 -16.95
CA CYS A 132 -8.72 7.96 -15.54
C CYS A 132 -10.00 8.55 -14.94
N ASN A 133 -10.28 9.81 -15.24
CA ASN A 133 -11.50 10.46 -14.76
C ASN A 133 -12.75 9.68 -15.19
N GLN A 134 -12.76 9.14 -16.42
CA GLN A 134 -13.86 8.30 -16.88
C GLN A 134 -13.93 6.98 -16.10
N ILE A 135 -12.81 6.26 -15.95
CA ILE A 135 -12.74 5.04 -15.14
C ILE A 135 -13.29 5.27 -13.72
N PHE A 136 -12.90 6.38 -13.08
CA PHE A 136 -13.35 6.68 -11.72
C PHE A 136 -14.86 7.01 -11.66
N LYS A 137 -15.39 7.72 -12.68
CA LYS A 137 -16.83 7.99 -12.77
C LYS A 137 -17.64 6.71 -12.99
N ASP A 138 -17.19 5.85 -13.90
CA ASP A 138 -17.87 4.60 -14.22
C ASP A 138 -17.91 3.68 -12.98
N PHE A 139 -16.78 3.56 -12.28
CA PHE A 139 -16.74 2.83 -11.01
C PHE A 139 -17.72 3.39 -9.97
N LYS A 140 -17.78 4.71 -9.77
CA LYS A 140 -18.72 5.31 -8.82
C LYS A 140 -20.19 5.09 -9.19
N THR A 141 -20.49 5.03 -10.48
CA THR A 141 -21.84 4.78 -10.99
C THR A 141 -22.23 3.32 -10.82
N ASN A 142 -21.35 2.41 -11.23
CA ASN A 142 -21.64 0.98 -11.29
C ASN A 142 -21.50 0.30 -9.92
N CYS A 143 -20.57 0.74 -9.07
CA CYS A 143 -20.38 0.27 -7.70
C CYS A 143 -20.93 1.28 -6.67
N LYS A 144 -22.20 1.65 -6.86
CA LYS A 144 -22.87 2.69 -6.06
C LYS A 144 -23.04 2.26 -4.61
N THR A 145 -22.61 3.11 -3.69
CA THR A 145 -22.79 2.93 -2.25
C THR A 145 -23.67 4.04 -1.67
N GLN A 146 -24.57 3.71 -0.76
CA GLN A 146 -25.38 4.68 0.00
C GLN A 146 -25.32 4.33 1.48
N GLU A 147 -24.98 5.32 2.32
CA GLU A 147 -24.85 5.13 3.78
C GLU A 147 -23.93 3.96 4.18
N GLY A 148 -22.88 3.71 3.38
CA GLY A 148 -21.93 2.62 3.60
C GLY A 148 -22.43 1.24 3.19
N GLN A 149 -23.64 1.13 2.64
CA GLN A 149 -24.19 -0.11 2.09
C GLN A 149 -24.10 -0.14 0.57
N CYS A 150 -23.93 -1.34 0.00
CA CYS A 150 -23.99 -1.49 -1.44
C CYS A 150 -25.41 -1.25 -1.97
N LYS A 151 -25.51 -0.51 -3.08
CA LYS A 151 -26.74 -0.24 -3.84
C LYS A 151 -26.47 -0.36 -5.35
N MET A 152 -25.54 -1.23 -5.74
CA MET A 152 -25.29 -1.51 -7.15
C MET A 152 -26.51 -2.19 -7.78
N GLU A 153 -26.75 -1.91 -9.06
CA GLU A 153 -27.87 -2.51 -9.81
C GLU A 153 -27.40 -3.71 -10.65
N ASN A 154 -26.13 -3.70 -11.06
CA ASN A 154 -25.54 -4.73 -11.90
C ASN A 154 -24.16 -5.12 -11.37
N ARG A 155 -24.04 -6.35 -10.89
CA ARG A 155 -22.82 -6.92 -10.31
C ARG A 155 -21.69 -7.00 -11.33
N ASP A 156 -21.96 -7.46 -12.55
CA ASP A 156 -20.95 -7.60 -13.60
C ASP A 156 -20.40 -6.23 -14.02
N ALA A 157 -21.28 -5.23 -14.18
CA ALA A 157 -20.87 -3.87 -14.50
C ALA A 157 -20.00 -3.25 -13.40
N CYS A 158 -20.31 -3.52 -12.13
CA CYS A 158 -19.47 -3.09 -11.00
C CYS A 158 -18.11 -3.80 -11.03
N HIS A 159 -18.09 -5.12 -11.18
CA HIS A 159 -16.86 -5.92 -11.25
C HIS A 159 -15.94 -5.46 -12.39
N ASP A 160 -16.48 -5.22 -13.58
CA ASP A 160 -15.73 -4.74 -14.74
C ASP A 160 -15.15 -3.35 -14.48
N SER A 161 -15.96 -2.44 -13.92
CA SER A 161 -15.51 -1.08 -13.57
C SER A 161 -14.44 -1.09 -12.48
N TRP A 162 -14.56 -1.98 -11.50
CA TRP A 162 -13.55 -2.19 -10.47
C TRP A 162 -12.25 -2.72 -11.07
N THR A 163 -12.32 -3.67 -12.01
CA THR A 163 -11.15 -4.19 -12.72
C THR A 163 -10.39 -3.07 -13.44
N GLN A 164 -11.10 -2.13 -14.08
CA GLN A 164 -10.49 -0.95 -14.68
C GLN A 164 -9.92 0.01 -13.63
N LEU A 165 -10.63 0.23 -12.52
CA LEU A 165 -10.17 1.10 -11.44
C LEU A 165 -8.81 0.63 -10.88
N ARG A 166 -8.59 -0.69 -10.76
CA ARG A 166 -7.32 -1.28 -10.29
C ARG A 166 -6.10 -0.85 -11.09
N LEU A 167 -6.29 -0.58 -12.38
CA LEU A 167 -5.22 -0.14 -13.27
C LEU A 167 -4.91 1.35 -13.11
N SER A 168 -5.86 2.14 -12.59
CA SER A 168 -5.68 3.58 -12.36
C SER A 168 -4.81 3.91 -11.13
N PRO A 169 -4.37 5.17 -10.95
CA PRO A 169 -3.70 5.64 -9.73
C PRO A 169 -4.58 5.60 -8.48
N MET A 170 -5.91 5.49 -8.64
CA MET A 170 -6.85 5.52 -7.52
C MET A 170 -6.73 4.29 -6.62
N PHE A 171 -6.44 3.14 -7.21
CA PHE A 171 -6.35 1.88 -6.48
C PHE A 171 -5.00 1.74 -5.78
N GLY A 172 -5.02 1.31 -4.51
CA GLY A 172 -3.80 1.15 -3.73
C GLY A 172 -3.29 2.44 -3.06
N CYS A 173 -4.02 3.56 -3.18
CA CYS A 173 -3.63 4.81 -2.53
C CYS A 173 -3.74 4.70 -0.99
N ILE A 174 -2.95 5.51 -0.27
CA ILE A 174 -2.90 5.52 1.20
C ILE A 174 -3.32 6.89 1.78
N CYS A 175 -3.62 6.91 3.08
CA CYS A 175 -4.01 8.12 3.80
C CYS A 175 -3.16 8.33 5.06
N PRO A 176 -2.01 9.03 4.94
CA PRO A 176 -1.16 9.31 6.09
C PRO A 176 -1.88 10.18 7.12
N ASN A 177 -1.48 10.04 8.38
CA ASN A 177 -2.10 10.77 9.50
C ASN A 177 -1.70 12.26 9.48
N ASN A 178 -2.51 13.09 8.83
CA ASN A 178 -2.32 14.54 8.75
C ASN A 178 -3.65 15.29 8.74
N HIS A 179 -3.60 16.63 8.67
CA HIS A 179 -4.80 17.49 8.65
C HIS A 179 -5.77 17.21 7.48
N MET A 180 -5.34 16.54 6.41
CA MET A 180 -6.16 16.15 5.26
C MET A 180 -6.76 14.74 5.37
N LYS A 181 -6.51 14.03 6.48
CA LYS A 181 -6.89 12.63 6.67
C LYS A 181 -8.38 12.38 6.42
N ARG A 182 -9.27 13.18 7.01
CA ARG A 182 -10.73 12.99 6.86
C ARG A 182 -11.21 13.03 5.41
N ARG A 183 -10.63 13.90 4.58
CA ARG A 183 -10.94 13.96 3.13
C ARG A 183 -10.37 12.74 2.42
N CYS A 184 -9.14 12.38 2.76
CA CYS A 184 -8.45 11.22 2.20
C CYS A 184 -9.21 9.91 2.48
N ASP A 185 -9.64 9.70 3.72
CA ASP A 185 -10.32 8.47 4.17
C ASP A 185 -11.61 8.21 3.39
N LYS A 186 -12.34 9.27 2.99
CA LYS A 186 -13.53 9.12 2.13
C LYS A 186 -13.17 8.55 0.76
N ILE A 187 -12.07 9.03 0.17
CA ILE A 187 -11.59 8.54 -1.12
C ILE A 187 -11.11 7.09 -0.96
N PHE A 188 -10.30 6.83 0.08
CA PHE A 188 -9.79 5.51 0.40
C PHE A 188 -10.92 4.49 0.57
N SER A 189 -11.93 4.81 1.38
CA SER A 189 -13.09 3.94 1.57
C SER A 189 -13.85 3.69 0.27
N THR A 190 -14.00 4.70 -0.58
CA THR A 190 -14.67 4.56 -1.87
C THR A 190 -13.94 3.59 -2.80
N VAL A 191 -12.60 3.61 -2.84
CA VAL A 191 -11.82 2.89 -3.86
C VAL A 191 -11.23 1.57 -3.36
N ASN A 192 -10.93 1.47 -2.08
CA ASN A 192 -10.29 0.29 -1.48
C ASN A 192 -11.26 -0.52 -0.60
N HIS A 193 -12.26 0.11 0.04
CA HIS A 193 -13.25 -0.54 0.94
C HIS A 193 -14.69 -0.43 0.42
N ASN A 194 -14.88 -0.49 -0.89
CA ASN A 194 -16.22 -0.45 -1.45
C ASN A 194 -16.94 -1.79 -1.17
N PRO A 195 -18.07 -1.80 -0.42
CA PRO A 195 -18.79 -3.02 -0.09
C PRO A 195 -19.31 -3.78 -1.31
N CYS A 196 -19.57 -3.10 -2.44
CA CYS A 196 -20.09 -3.74 -3.65
C CYS A 196 -19.09 -4.67 -4.34
N VAL A 197 -17.79 -4.51 -4.09
CA VAL A 197 -16.73 -5.25 -4.80
C VAL A 197 -16.63 -6.72 -4.35
N GLY A 198 -17.27 -7.09 -3.23
CA GLY A 198 -17.29 -8.46 -2.69
C GLY A 198 -18.66 -9.14 -2.67
N GLU A 199 -19.71 -8.46 -3.13
CA GLU A 199 -21.07 -9.02 -3.30
C GLU A 199 -21.19 -9.79 -4.63
#